data_AF-A0A950X8S7-F1
#
_entry.id   AF-A0A950X8S7-F1
#
_cell.length_a   1.000
_cell.length_b   1.000
_cell.length_c   1.000
_cell.angle_alpha   90.00
_cell.angle_beta   90.00
_cell.angle_gamma   90.00
#
_symmetry.space_group_name_H-M   'P 1'
#
loop_
_entity.id
_entity.type
_entity.pdbx_description
1 polymer ?
#
loop_
_entity_poly.entity_id
_entity_poly.type
_entity_poly.pdbx_seq_one_letter_code
_entity_poly.pdbx_strand_id
1 'polypeptide(L)'
;MTFDALSAVLIESAQLEREGLKQTVTQVLAISEVIPLTAAVLRSAAEIETDLGLSGQDAIVLASVFGHLESEAPTESCFLNRNTRDFDDPDIRDRLEALHCKFFPKFAQALEYIESRIRQGNS
;
A
#
# COMPACT_ATOMS: atom_id res chain seq x y z
N MET A 1 8.62 2.27 42.92
CA MET A 1 9.14 2.30 41.54
C MET A 1 10.04 3.49 41.41
N THR A 2 11.29 3.30 41.00
CA THR A 2 12.23 4.40 40.75
C THR A 2 12.11 4.86 39.30
N PHE A 3 12.44 6.12 39.03
CA PHE A 3 12.43 6.70 37.68
C PHE A 3 13.30 5.90 36.69
N ASP A 4 14.41 5.34 37.18
CA ASP A 4 15.32 4.50 36.38
C ASP A 4 14.67 3.19 35.92
N ALA A 5 13.87 2.56 36.78
CA ALA A 5 13.16 1.33 36.43
C ALA A 5 12.07 1.58 35.39
N LEU A 6 11.35 2.70 35.50
CA LEU A 6 10.36 3.10 34.49
C LEU A 6 11.02 3.41 33.14
N SER A 7 12.16 4.12 33.17
CA SER A 7 12.91 4.48 31.96
C SER A 7 13.45 3.24 31.25
N ALA A 8 13.97 2.26 32.00
CA ALA A 8 14.43 0.99 31.45
C ALA A 8 13.31 0.23 30.73
N VAL A 9 12.11 0.13 31.33
CA VAL A 9 10.96 -0.53 30.71
C VAL A 9 10.51 0.17 29.42
N LEU A 10 10.51 1.51 29.38
CA LEU A 10 10.15 2.25 28.17
C LEU A 10 11.18 2.05 27.04
N ILE A 11 12.47 2.03 27.38
CA ILE A 11 13.55 1.76 26.42
C ILE A 11 13.41 0.34 25.85
N GLU A 12 13.17 -0.65 26.70
CA GLU A 12 12.99 -2.04 26.28
C GLU A 12 11.75 -2.20 25.38
N SER A 13 10.61 -1.60 25.75
CA SER A 13 9.39 -1.59 24.93
C SER A 13 9.64 -0.99 23.54
N ALA A 14 10.32 0.16 23.49
CA ALA A 14 10.64 0.82 22.22
C ALA A 14 11.60 -0.02 21.35
N GLN A 15 12.53 -0.76 21.97
CA GLN A 15 13.42 -1.66 21.25
C GLN A 15 12.67 -2.86 20.68
N LEU A 16 11.77 -3.46 21.46
CA LEU A 16 10.94 -4.58 21.02
C LEU A 16 10.01 -4.18 19.86
N GLU A 17 9.33 -3.04 19.96
CA GLU A 17 8.47 -2.52 18.89
C GLU A 17 9.27 -2.25 17.62
N ARG A 18 10.45 -1.64 17.74
CA ARG A 18 11.33 -1.35 16.59
C ARG A 18 11.83 -2.63 15.93
N GLU A 19 12.22 -3.63 16.72
CA GLU A 19 12.69 -4.90 16.20
C GLU A 19 11.56 -5.68 15.52
N GLY A 20 10.37 -5.71 16.14
CA GLY A 20 9.16 -6.27 15.55
C GLY A 20 8.84 -5.62 14.19
N LEU A 21 8.85 -4.29 14.11
CA LEU A 21 8.61 -3.57 12.85
C LEU A 21 9.64 -3.95 11.77
N LYS A 22 10.93 -3.99 12.12
CA LYS A 22 11.99 -4.37 11.17
C LYS A 22 11.78 -5.79 10.65
N GLN A 23 11.50 -6.74 11.54
CA GLN A 23 11.26 -8.12 11.15
C GLN A 23 10.05 -8.26 10.23
N THR A 24 8.95 -7.57 10.54
CA THR A 24 7.77 -7.53 9.67
C THR A 24 8.11 -6.96 8.30
N VAL A 25 8.81 -5.82 8.22
CA VAL A 25 9.21 -5.22 6.94
C VAL A 25 10.09 -6.19 6.14
N THR A 26 11.06 -6.85 6.76
CA THR A 26 11.90 -7.86 6.09
C THR A 26 11.08 -9.03 5.55
N GLN A 27 10.10 -9.53 6.32
CA GLN A 27 9.24 -10.62 5.87
C GLN A 27 8.34 -10.20 4.71
N VAL A 28 7.75 -9.00 4.75
CA VAL A 28 6.95 -8.47 3.64
C VAL A 28 7.79 -8.35 2.38
N LEU A 29 8.98 -7.73 2.49
CA LEU A 29 9.88 -7.54 1.35
C LEU A 29 10.37 -8.86 0.73
N ALA A 30 10.46 -9.94 1.52
CA ALA A 30 10.89 -11.25 1.02
C ALA A 30 9.83 -11.94 0.15
N ILE A 31 8.55 -11.55 0.23
CA ILE A 31 7.44 -12.15 -0.51
C ILE A 31 6.76 -11.20 -1.50
N SER A 32 7.12 -9.91 -1.48
CA SER A 32 6.54 -8.89 -2.34
C SER A 32 7.40 -8.60 -3.55
N GLU A 33 6.77 -8.26 -4.67
CA GLU A 33 7.43 -7.54 -5.75
C GLU A 33 7.51 -6.04 -5.41
N VAL A 34 8.69 -5.44 -5.61
CA VAL A 34 8.88 -4.00 -5.45
C VAL A 34 8.75 -3.33 -6.81
N ILE A 35 7.71 -2.50 -6.97
CA ILE A 35 7.51 -1.71 -8.19
C ILE A 35 8.65 -0.69 -8.30
N PRO A 36 9.49 -0.74 -9.36
CA PRO A 36 10.61 0.16 -9.50
C PRO A 36 10.14 1.57 -9.88
N LEU A 37 10.76 2.58 -9.26
CA LEU A 37 10.57 3.97 -9.67
C LEU A 37 11.34 4.22 -10.98
N THR A 38 10.60 4.35 -12.08
CA THR A 38 11.17 4.59 -13.41
C THR A 38 10.92 6.01 -13.89
N ALA A 39 11.63 6.44 -14.95
CA ALA A 39 11.38 7.73 -15.58
C ALA A 39 9.95 7.84 -16.18
N ALA A 40 9.36 6.72 -16.60
CA ALA A 40 7.98 6.69 -17.08
C ALA A 40 7.00 6.95 -15.94
N VAL A 41 7.21 6.30 -14.78
CA VAL A 41 6.42 6.55 -13.57
C VAL A 41 6.51 8.01 -13.14
N LEU A 42 7.72 8.60 -13.12
CA LEU A 42 7.90 10.00 -12.72
C LEU A 42 7.20 10.99 -13.68
N ARG A 43 7.18 10.68 -14.98
CA ARG A 43 6.46 11.50 -15.97
C ARG A 43 4.95 11.42 -15.76
N SER A 44 4.43 10.20 -15.61
CA SER A 44 3.01 9.99 -15.35
C SER A 44 2.58 10.59 -14.01
N ALA A 45 3.44 10.56 -13.00
CA ALA A 45 3.17 11.19 -11.71
C ALA A 45 2.99 12.72 -11.83
N ALA A 46 3.76 13.40 -12.68
CA ALA A 46 3.61 14.84 -12.89
C ALA A 46 2.25 15.20 -13.54
N GLU A 47 1.77 14.34 -14.43
CA GLU A 47 0.44 14.47 -15.06
C GLU A 47 -0.66 14.23 -14.00
N ILE A 48 -0.56 13.13 -13.24
CA ILE A 48 -1.51 12.77 -12.17
C ILE A 48 -1.56 13.84 -11.07
N GLU A 49 -0.42 14.38 -10.65
CA GLU A 49 -0.35 15.46 -9.64
C GLU A 49 -1.15 16.68 -10.08
N THR A 50 -1.07 17.04 -11.36
CA THR A 50 -1.79 18.18 -11.93
C THR A 50 -3.28 17.87 -12.09
N ASP A 51 -3.61 16.71 -12.65
CA ASP A 51 -4.98 16.36 -13.03
C ASP A 51 -5.86 16.04 -11.82
N LEU A 52 -5.30 15.40 -10.80
CA LEU A 52 -6.03 14.93 -9.61
C LEU A 52 -5.71 15.75 -8.34
N GLY A 53 -4.81 16.73 -8.43
CA GLY A 53 -4.45 17.59 -7.28
C GLY A 53 -3.81 16.84 -6.11
N LEU A 54 -3.20 15.69 -6.36
CA LEU A 54 -2.52 14.88 -5.36
C LEU A 54 -1.21 15.53 -4.90
N SER A 55 -0.70 15.12 -3.74
CA SER A 55 0.69 15.44 -3.42
C SER A 55 1.63 14.71 -4.38
N GLY A 56 2.81 15.27 -4.68
CA GLY A 56 3.77 14.59 -5.56
C GLY A 56 4.15 13.16 -5.10
N GLN A 57 4.17 12.88 -3.78
CA GLN A 57 4.43 11.51 -3.29
C GLN A 57 3.25 10.57 -3.59
N ASP A 58 2.02 11.02 -3.35
CA ASP A 58 0.81 10.24 -3.63
C ASP A 58 0.63 10.02 -5.14
N ALA A 59 0.96 11.03 -5.96
CA ALA A 59 0.96 10.93 -7.41
C ALA A 59 1.98 9.90 -7.90
N ILE A 60 3.19 9.85 -7.32
CA ILE A 60 4.20 8.82 -7.64
C ILE A 60 3.69 7.42 -7.28
N VAL A 61 3.07 7.24 -6.12
CA VAL A 61 2.49 5.95 -5.71
C VAL A 61 1.42 5.53 -6.71
N LEU A 62 0.49 6.42 -7.04
CA LEU A 62 -0.60 6.10 -7.95
C LEU A 62 -0.11 5.81 -9.38
N ALA A 63 0.82 6.61 -9.89
CA ALA A 63 1.48 6.36 -11.18
C ALA A 63 2.18 5.00 -11.23
N SER A 64 2.86 4.62 -10.15
CA SER A 64 3.53 3.32 -10.04
C SER A 64 2.53 2.17 -10.09
N VAL A 65 1.41 2.30 -9.38
CA VAL A 65 0.34 1.29 -9.35
C VAL A 65 -0.32 1.17 -10.72
N PHE A 66 -0.71 2.27 -11.36
CA PHE A 66 -1.29 2.21 -12.70
C PHE A 66 -0.34 1.61 -13.73
N GLY A 67 0.92 2.05 -13.75
CA GLY A 67 1.90 1.50 -14.69
C GLY A 67 2.15 0.01 -14.50
N HIS A 68 2.16 -0.47 -13.24
CA HIS A 68 2.30 -1.90 -12.95
C HIS A 68 1.05 -2.70 -13.35
N LEU A 69 -0.15 -2.21 -13.03
CA LEU A 69 -1.41 -2.86 -13.41
C LEU A 69 -1.58 -2.92 -14.93
N GLU A 70 -1.19 -1.87 -15.65
CA GLU A 70 -1.23 -1.82 -17.12
C GLU A 70 -0.23 -2.81 -17.75
N SER A 71 0.93 -3.03 -17.11
CA SER A 71 1.96 -3.97 -17.57
C SER A 71 1.60 -5.43 -17.29
N GLU A 72 1.20 -5.74 -16.06
CA GLU A 72 0.92 -7.11 -15.63
C GLU A 72 -0.48 -7.59 -16.06
N ALA A 73 -1.41 -6.65 -16.28
CA ALA A 73 -2.81 -6.92 -16.66
C ALA A 73 -3.46 -8.05 -15.82
N PRO A 74 -3.46 -7.94 -14.48
CA PRO A 74 -3.98 -9.00 -13.62
C PRO A 74 -5.48 -9.19 -13.85
N THR A 75 -5.94 -10.44 -13.72
CA THR A 75 -7.38 -10.76 -13.80
C THR A 75 -8.14 -10.34 -12.54
N GLU A 76 -7.43 -10.26 -11.41
CA GLU A 76 -7.95 -9.77 -10.14
C GLU A 76 -6.81 -9.22 -9.28
N SER A 77 -7.00 -8.02 -8.72
CA SER A 77 -6.06 -7.41 -7.78
C SER A 77 -6.77 -6.46 -6.83
N CYS A 78 -6.06 -5.97 -5.80
CA CYS A 78 -6.58 -4.93 -4.94
C CYS A 78 -5.50 -3.94 -4.49
N PHE A 79 -5.90 -2.67 -4.38
CA PHE A 79 -5.06 -1.60 -3.86
C PHE A 79 -5.55 -1.17 -2.48
N LEU A 80 -4.70 -1.35 -1.49
CA LEU A 80 -4.96 -0.97 -0.11
C LEU A 80 -4.24 0.36 0.20
N ASN A 81 -4.99 1.41 0.50
CA ASN A 81 -4.42 2.68 0.94
C ASN A 81 -5.29 3.35 2.00
N ARG A 82 -4.68 3.79 3.11
CA ARG A 82 -5.39 4.47 4.21
C ARG A 82 -5.64 5.95 3.97
N ASN A 83 -4.97 6.56 2.98
CA ASN A 83 -5.13 7.98 2.66
C ASN A 83 -6.42 8.20 1.87
N THR A 84 -7.57 7.97 2.50
CA THR A 84 -8.87 8.09 1.86
C THR A 84 -9.20 9.51 1.44
N ARG A 85 -8.59 10.52 2.07
CA ARG A 85 -8.84 11.91 1.68
C ARG A 85 -8.43 12.15 0.22
N ASP A 86 -7.32 11.54 -0.18
CA ASP A 86 -6.70 11.83 -1.48
C ASP A 86 -6.95 10.67 -2.48
N PHE A 87 -7.19 9.43 -2.00
CA PHE A 87 -7.40 8.24 -2.86
C PHE A 87 -8.84 7.71 -2.92
N ASP A 88 -9.77 8.23 -2.11
CA ASP A 88 -11.21 7.93 -2.21
C ASP A 88 -11.90 8.86 -3.21
N ASP A 89 -11.19 9.19 -4.29
CA ASP A 89 -11.68 9.98 -5.41
C ASP A 89 -12.37 9.06 -6.44
N PRO A 90 -13.55 9.41 -6.96
CA PRO A 90 -14.25 8.61 -7.96
C PRO A 90 -13.42 8.31 -9.21
N ASP A 91 -12.64 9.27 -9.73
CA ASP A 91 -11.85 9.09 -10.95
C ASP A 91 -10.71 8.09 -10.71
N ILE A 92 -10.11 8.11 -9.51
CA ILE A 92 -9.09 7.13 -9.10
C ILE A 92 -9.71 5.74 -9.00
N ARG A 93 -10.88 5.61 -8.36
CA ARG A 93 -11.58 4.34 -8.18
C ARG A 93 -12.00 3.73 -9.52
N ASP A 94 -12.59 4.53 -10.40
CA ASP A 94 -13.04 4.09 -11.71
C ASP A 94 -11.87 3.60 -12.55
N ARG A 95 -10.72 4.31 -12.49
CA ARG A 95 -9.50 3.88 -13.19
C ARG A 95 -8.90 2.59 -12.62
N LEU A 96 -8.89 2.43 -11.30
CA LEU A 96 -8.45 1.17 -10.66
C LEU A 96 -9.37 0.01 -11.05
N GLU A 97 -10.69 0.22 -11.04
CA GLU A 97 -11.67 -0.82 -11.37
C GLU A 97 -11.58 -1.23 -12.85
N ALA A 98 -11.35 -0.28 -13.75
CA ALA A 98 -11.08 -0.55 -15.17
C ALA A 98 -9.83 -1.42 -15.39
N LEU A 99 -8.89 -1.42 -14.44
CA LEU A 99 -7.68 -2.25 -14.42
C LEU A 99 -7.82 -3.50 -13.53
N HIS A 100 -9.07 -3.92 -13.24
CA HIS A 100 -9.37 -5.08 -12.38
C HIS A 100 -8.75 -4.99 -10.97
N CYS A 101 -8.59 -3.78 -10.46
CA CYS A 101 -8.01 -3.51 -9.15
C CYS A 101 -9.05 -2.90 -8.21
N LYS A 102 -9.38 -3.60 -7.13
CA LYS A 102 -10.35 -3.11 -6.13
C LYS A 102 -9.69 -2.23 -5.07
N PHE A 103 -10.23 -1.04 -4.83
CA PHE A 103 -9.75 -0.16 -3.77
C PHE A 103 -10.30 -0.54 -2.39
N PHE A 104 -9.41 -0.62 -1.39
CA PHE A 104 -9.76 -0.79 0.01
C PHE A 104 -9.13 0.32 0.88
N PRO A 105 -9.92 1.03 1.70
CA PRO A 105 -9.41 2.03 2.62
C PRO A 105 -8.89 1.44 3.94
N LYS A 106 -9.26 0.19 4.26
CA LYS A 106 -9.01 -0.46 5.54
C LYS A 106 -8.40 -1.85 5.35
N PHE A 107 -7.35 -2.14 6.11
CA PHE A 107 -6.64 -3.40 6.06
C PHE A 107 -7.56 -4.60 6.31
N ALA A 108 -8.44 -4.53 7.32
CA ALA A 108 -9.36 -5.63 7.65
C ALA A 108 -10.27 -6.02 6.46
N GLN A 109 -10.75 -5.04 5.70
CA GLN A 109 -11.61 -5.30 4.54
C GLN A 109 -10.83 -5.94 3.39
N ALA A 110 -9.60 -5.49 3.14
CA ALA A 110 -8.72 -6.12 2.16
C ALA A 110 -8.36 -7.56 2.56
N LEU A 111 -8.09 -7.80 3.85
CA LEU A 111 -7.78 -9.13 4.35
C LEU A 111 -8.96 -10.10 4.17
N GLU A 112 -10.16 -9.72 4.58
CA GLU A 112 -11.37 -10.53 4.40
C GLU A 112 -11.59 -10.88 2.92
N TYR A 113 -11.36 -9.91 2.03
CA TYR A 113 -11.44 -10.12 0.59
C TYR A 113 -10.40 -11.14 0.11
N ILE A 114 -9.13 -10.96 0.44
CA ILE A 114 -8.03 -11.87 0.06
C ILE A 114 -8.30 -13.29 0.58
N GLU A 115 -8.67 -13.44 1.86
CA GLU A 115 -8.99 -14.74 2.46
C GLU A 115 -10.19 -15.43 1.79
N SER A 116 -11.19 -14.67 1.36
CA SER A 116 -12.33 -15.21 0.60
C SER A 116 -11.89 -15.78 -0.75
N ARG A 117 -10.97 -15.11 -1.45
CA ARG A 117 -10.44 -15.54 -2.76
C ARG A 117 -9.53 -16.74 -2.65
N ILE A 118 -8.65 -16.78 -1.64
CA ILE A 118 -7.79 -17.95 -1.39
C ILE A 118 -8.64 -19.20 -1.13
N ARG A 119 -9.75 -19.09 -0.38
CA ARG A 119 -10.67 -20.21 -0.15
C ARG A 119 -11.37 -20.68 -1.42
N GLN A 120 -11.78 -19.76 -2.29
CA GLN A 120 -12.46 -20.07 -3.55
C GLN A 120 -11.50 -20.69 -4.59
N GLY A 121 -10.23 -20.27 -4.62
CA GLY A 121 -9.22 -20.81 -5.54
C GLY A 121 -8.66 -22.18 -5.15
N ASN A 122 -8.89 -22.62 -3.91
CA ASN A 122 -8.47 -23.93 -3.39
C ASN A 122 -9.60 -24.99 -3.41
N SER A 123 -10.73 -24.70 -4.06
CA SER A 123 -11.88 -25.60 -4.24
C SER A 123 -11.99 -26.04 -5.70
#